data_AF-A0A518CKS7-F1
#
_entry.id   AF-A0A518CKS7-F1
#
_cell.length_a   1.000
_cell.length_b   1.000
_cell.length_c   1.000
_cell.angle_alpha   90.00
_cell.angle_beta   90.00
_cell.angle_gamma   90.00
#
_symmetry.space_group_name_H-M   'P 1'
#
loop_
_entity.id
_entity.type
_entity.pdbx_description
1 polymer ?
#
loop_
_entity_poly.entity_id
_entity_poly.type
_entity_poly.pdbx_seq_one_letter_code
_entity_poly.pdbx_strand_id
1 'polypeptide(L)' 'MKNTMCKLSGLTAGLMVCTLALCSTGCQSWIGGQTLPSPHYLTDDIQYFPKGPEFRLTNTVRQHEEYRLQQEAIEAGLTE' A
#
# COMPACT_ATOMS: atom_id res chain seq x y z
N MET A 1 39.29 16.36 -38.47
CA MET A 1 38.79 16.97 -37.22
C MET A 1 37.27 17.17 -37.19
N LYS A 2 36.63 17.66 -38.25
CA LYS A 2 35.17 17.94 -38.28
C LYS A 2 34.29 16.70 -38.01
N ASN A 3 34.67 15.53 -38.52
CA ASN A 3 33.89 14.29 -38.39
C ASN A 3 33.93 13.69 -36.97
N THR A 4 34.98 13.97 -36.18
CA THR A 4 35.12 13.48 -34.81
C THR A 4 34.28 14.32 -33.84
N MET A 5 34.15 15.62 -34.09
CA MET A 5 33.29 16.54 -33.32
C MET A 5 31.79 16.23 -33.49
N CYS A 6 31.30 15.93 -34.70
CA CYS A 6 29.90 15.52 -34.89
C CYS A 6 29.59 14.19 -34.21
N LYS A 7 30.53 13.24 -34.21
CA LYS A 7 30.36 11.95 -33.51
C LYS A 7 30.35 12.11 -31.99
N LEU A 8 31.19 13.00 -31.46
CA LEU A 8 31.24 13.31 -30.02
C LEU A 8 29.96 14.04 -29.55
N SER A 9 29.45 14.97 -30.35
CA SER A 9 28.18 15.67 -30.07
C SER A 9 26.96 14.75 -30.14
N GLY A 10 26.96 13.76 -31.03
CA GLY A 10 25.89 12.76 -31.10
C GLY A 10 25.89 11.83 -29.88
N LEU A 11 27.08 11.44 -29.40
CA LEU A 11 27.23 10.58 -28.23
C LEU A 11 26.77 11.28 -26.95
N THR A 12 27.13 12.56 -26.77
CA THR A 12 26.70 13.34 -25.58
C THR A 12 25.21 13.60 -25.59
N ALA A 13 24.63 13.91 -26.75
CA ALA A 13 23.18 14.08 -26.89
C ALA A 13 22.42 12.77 -26.61
N GLY A 14 22.91 11.64 -27.11
CA GLY A 14 22.32 10.33 -26.84
C GLY A 14 22.38 9.95 -25.35
N LEU A 15 23.52 10.18 -24.70
CA LEU A 15 23.69 9.91 -23.27
C LEU A 15 22.77 10.77 -22.41
N MET A 16 22.60 12.06 -22.75
CA MET A 16 21.72 12.99 -22.05
C MET A 16 20.24 12.59 -22.14
N VAL A 17 19.79 12.10 -23.30
CA VAL A 17 18.41 11.63 -23.47
C VAL A 17 18.16 10.35 -22.66
N CYS A 18 19.12 9.42 -22.62
CA CYS A 18 19.01 8.20 -21.84
C CYS A 18 18.94 8.46 -20.33
N THR A 19 19.75 9.38 -19.80
CA THR A 19 19.72 9.71 -18.37
C THR A 19 18.43 10.42 -17.97
N LEU A 20 17.90 11.31 -18.80
CA LEU A 20 16.59 11.94 -18.58
C LEU A 20 15.44 10.91 -18.55
N ALA A 21 15.49 9.90 -19.42
CA ALA A 21 14.49 8.84 -19.44
C ALA A 21 14.51 7.99 -18.15
N LEU A 22 15.71 7.65 -17.64
CA LEU A 22 15.86 6.88 -16.41
C LEU A 22 15.43 7.66 -15.16
N CYS A 23 15.61 8.99 -15.14
CA CYS A 23 15.15 9.84 -14.05
C CYS A 23 13.65 10.15 -14.09
N SER A 24 12.96 9.83 -15.20
CA SER A 24 11.52 10.04 -15.32
C SER A 24 10.67 8.97 -14.60
N THR A 25 11.29 7.85 -14.21
CA THR A 25 10.65 6.83 -13.38
C THR A 25 10.85 7.19 -11.90
N GLY A 26 9.79 7.63 -11.22
CA GLY A 26 9.84 8.00 -9.80
C GLY A 26 10.10 6.81 -8.85
N CYS A 27 10.12 7.08 -7.54
CA CYS A 27 10.25 6.06 -6.49
C CYS A 27 9.04 5.11 -6.52
N GLN A 28 9.23 3.99 -7.19
CA GLN A 28 8.23 2.96 -7.39
C GLN A 28 7.87 2.29 -6.05
N SER A 29 6.61 2.42 -5.60
CA SER A 29 6.16 1.95 -4.27
C SER A 29 5.42 0.62 -4.39
N TRP A 30 5.68 -0.36 -3.51
CA TRP A 30 5.02 -1.66 -3.56
C TRP A 30 3.97 -1.80 -2.44
N ILE A 31 2.69 -1.86 -2.82
CA ILE A 31 1.56 -1.92 -1.90
C ILE A 31 0.56 -2.97 -2.40
N GLY A 32 0.15 -3.89 -1.52
CA GLY A 32 -0.91 -4.87 -1.83
C GLY A 32 -0.60 -5.82 -3.00
N GLY A 33 0.68 -6.13 -3.26
CA GLY A 33 1.08 -6.98 -4.39
C GLY A 33 1.21 -6.24 -5.73
N GLN A 34 0.89 -4.95 -5.77
CA GLN A 34 1.01 -4.12 -6.96
C GLN A 34 2.08 -3.06 -6.78
N THR A 35 2.73 -2.76 -7.89
CA THR A 35 3.74 -1.72 -7.96
C THR A 35 3.10 -0.40 -8.40
N LEU A 36 3.07 0.58 -7.51
CA LEU A 36 2.46 1.90 -7.71
C LEU A 36 3.48 2.90 -8.31
N PRO A 37 3.04 3.79 -9.21
CA PRO A 37 1.67 3.96 -9.71
C PRO A 37 1.24 2.80 -10.62
N SER A 38 0.04 2.25 -10.38
CA SER A 38 -0.50 1.21 -11.25
C SER A 38 -0.71 1.81 -12.65
N PRO A 39 -0.49 1.05 -13.75
CA PRO A 39 -0.64 1.59 -15.11
C PRO A 39 -2.04 2.12 -15.42
N HIS A 40 -3.04 1.72 -14.64
CA HIS A 40 -4.45 2.01 -14.87
C HIS A 40 -5.01 3.02 -13.86
N TYR A 41 -4.19 3.69 -13.04
CA TYR A 41 -4.68 4.55 -11.94
C TYR A 41 -5.64 5.69 -12.36
N LEU A 42 -5.59 6.13 -13.64
CA LEU A 42 -6.49 7.15 -14.19
C LEU A 42 -7.89 6.61 -14.52
N THR A 43 -7.98 5.31 -14.78
CA THR A 43 -9.20 4.58 -15.12
C THR A 43 -9.66 3.66 -14.00
N ASP A 44 -8.85 3.54 -12.94
CA ASP A 44 -9.14 2.69 -11.80
C ASP A 44 -10.14 3.42 -10.92
N ASP A 45 -11.29 2.78 -10.74
CA ASP A 45 -12.32 3.31 -9.87
C ASP A 45 -11.76 3.34 -8.46
N ILE A 46 -11.82 4.49 -7.79
CA ILE A 46 -11.48 4.54 -6.36
C ILE A 46 -12.43 3.59 -5.65
N GLN A 47 -11.91 2.46 -5.17
CA GLN A 47 -12.68 1.50 -4.41
C GLN A 47 -13.03 2.13 -3.05
N TYR A 48 -14.16 2.83 -3.00
CA TYR A 48 -14.64 3.45 -1.78
C TYR A 48 -15.08 2.37 -0.80
N PHE A 49 -14.28 2.14 0.23
CA PHE A 49 -14.69 1.37 1.38
C PHE A 49 -15.32 2.33 2.38
N PRO A 50 -16.64 2.22 2.67
CA PRO A 50 -17.25 3.03 3.71
C PRO A 50 -16.49 2.80 5.01
N LYS A 51 -16.42 3.84 5.86
CA LYS A 51 -15.91 3.65 7.22
C LYS A 51 -16.70 2.51 7.85
N GLY A 52 -15.97 1.50 8.32
CA GLY A 52 -16.56 0.42 9.11
C GLY A 52 -17.24 0.99 10.36
N PRO A 53 -17.98 0.17 11.10
CA PRO A 53 -18.58 0.58 12.37
C PRO A 53 -17.53 1.26 13.26
N GLU A 54 -17.92 2.38 13.90
CA GLU A 54 -17.04 3.18 14.75
C GLU A 54 -16.36 2.31 15.83
N PHE A 55 -17.11 1.33 16.33
CA PHE A 55 -16.64 0.35 17.28
C PHE A 55 -16.12 -0.92 16.61
N ARG A 56 -14.80 -1.12 16.61
CA ARG A 56 -14.14 -2.29 15.99
C ARG A 56 -14.01 -3.51 16.91
N LEU A 57 -14.37 -3.39 18.18
CA LEU A 57 -14.07 -4.37 19.23
C LEU A 57 -15.29 -5.18 19.68
N THR A 58 -16.34 -5.27 18.87
CA THR A 58 -17.58 -5.99 19.23
C THR A 58 -17.32 -7.44 19.64
N ASN A 59 -16.42 -8.13 18.94
CA ASN A 59 -16.04 -9.51 19.28
C ASN A 59 -15.33 -9.59 20.64
N THR A 60 -14.45 -8.63 20.92
CA THR A 60 -13.71 -8.54 22.19
C THR A 60 -14.65 -8.23 23.35
N VAL A 61 -15.58 -7.29 23.18
CA VAL A 61 -16.59 -6.97 24.20
C VAL A 61 -17.47 -8.18 24.50
N ARG A 62 -17.98 -8.85 23.47
CA ARG A 62 -18.77 -10.07 23.65
C ARG A 62 -18.00 -11.13 24.43
N GLN A 63 -16.72 -11.36 24.09
CA GLN A 63 -15.88 -12.30 24.85
C GLN A 63 -15.68 -11.87 26.31
N HIS A 64 -15.49 -10.58 26.57
CA HIS A 64 -15.34 -10.09 27.95
C HIS A 64 -16.63 -10.25 28.76
N GLU A 65 -17.79 -10.03 28.16
CA GLU A 65 -19.09 -10.25 28.81
C GLU A 65 -19.31 -11.74 29.12
N GLU A 66 -19.06 -12.63 28.16
CA GLU A 66 -19.15 -14.07 28.35
C GLU A 66 -18.20 -14.54 29.46
N TYR A 67 -16.95 -14.05 29.45
CA TYR A 67 -15.96 -14.37 30.48
C TYR A 67 -16.39 -13.89 31.87
N ARG A 68 -16.92 -12.66 31.97
CA ARG A 68 -17.44 -12.11 33.23
C ARG A 68 -18.59 -12.97 33.77
N LEU A 69 -19.54 -13.36 32.91
CA LEU A 69 -20.65 -14.23 33.30
C LEU A 69 -20.17 -15.62 33.75
N GLN A 70 -19.15 -16.17 33.10
CA GLN A 70 -18.53 -17.42 33.53
C GLN A 70 -17.88 -17.29 34.90
N GLN A 71 -17.15 -16.21 35.17
CA GLN A 71 -16.56 -15.97 36.49
C GLN A 71 -17.63 -15.83 37.57
N GLU A 72 -18.70 -15.08 37.28
CA GLU A 72 -19.85 -14.92 38.19
C GLU A 72 -20.57 -16.26 38.44
N ALA A 73 -20.72 -17.11 37.41
CA ALA A 73 -21.31 -18.43 37.56
C ALA A 73 -20.44 -19.39 38.38
N ILE A 74 -19.12 -19.31 38.21
CA ILE A 74 -18.14 -20.08 39.00
C ILE A 74 -18.17 -19.60 40.46
N GLU A 75 -18.19 -18.29 40.69
CA GLU A 75 -18.26 -17.70 42.05
C GLU A 75 -19.58 -18.03 42.74
N ALA A 76 -20.69 -18.04 41.99
CA ALA A 76 -22.00 -18.48 42.48
C ALA A 76 -22.12 -20.00 42.65
N GLY A 77 -21.10 -20.77 42.29
CA GLY A 77 -21.10 -22.24 42.41
C GLY A 77 -22.11 -22.95 41.51
N LEU A 78 -22.52 -22.32 40.41
CA LEU A 78 -23.55 -22.84 39.48
C LEU A 78 -22.98 -23.76 38.40
N THR A 79 -21.65 -23.82 38.28
CA THR A 79 -20.93 -24.74 37.39
C THR A 79 -20.36 -25.89 38.23
N GLU A 80 -21.08 -27.01 38.30
CA GLU A 80 -20.60 -28.28 38.86
C GLU A 80 -19.69 -29.04 37.89
#